data_AF-A0A351AW35-F1
#
_entry.id   AF-A0A351AW35-F1
#
_cell.length_a   1.000
_cell.length_b   1.000
_cell.length_c   1.000
_cell.angle_alpha   90.00
_cell.angle_beta   90.00
_cell.angle_gamma   90.00
#
_symmetry.space_group_name_H-M   'P 1'
#
loop_
_entity.id
_entity.type
_entity.pdbx_description
1 polymer ?
#
loop_
_entity_poly.entity_id
_entity_poly.type
_entity_poly.pdbx_seq_one_letter_code
_entity_poly.pdbx_strand_id
1 'polypeptide(L)'
;MDKSNSNIFRKMLLALAAGVLSVLGGAFMPPLLIPAAAAIGFIGNAYGTLYCGIALAVSLGGIAALLSPNVLTMLCIAGFVLLSSVTLGIGLRKRLPYRLLAVIVAFFALAALYLDTALPSLLAGKEPFAGMVELFYQLEDAYKQAGLDISSLQLSTEVLPEVFYGVLIALAEGVGFLTVVLAKWFSTKAKADVRPMAPFVRWQLPSSLRIGMPMIAAAIILMFIMNYGGAETVMNTAFGLFVPLFAATGIASFIYIFSRNRPNQSVSPFAVVLMIFVICFSPFLLAGFGLVELYTGFRLKMMRVDDKIRAAFEKAEREGSSVVSVDLDDGQGPRIIAVRKQREEDSANNDFAFGEPNPPKDSGSSDKSDNDDMSKHGNSDSDKNASNDSDSNETKQ
;
A
#
# COMPACT_ATOMS: atom_id res chain seq x y z
N MET A 1 -6.72 36.53 -31.65
CA MET A 1 -5.74 35.90 -30.74
C MET A 1 -5.88 34.40 -30.88
N ASP A 2 -5.00 33.79 -31.68
CA ASP A 2 -5.12 32.42 -32.16
C ASP A 2 -5.03 31.36 -31.04
N LYS A 3 -5.85 30.31 -31.18
CA LYS A 3 -5.87 29.10 -30.33
C LYS A 3 -4.47 28.52 -30.06
N SER A 4 -3.52 28.73 -30.98
CA SER A 4 -2.11 28.34 -30.84
C SER A 4 -1.38 29.10 -29.72
N ASN A 5 -1.51 30.44 -29.66
CA ASN A 5 -0.87 31.26 -28.64
C ASN A 5 -1.46 31.02 -27.24
N SER A 6 -2.77 30.76 -27.16
CA SER A 6 -3.44 30.39 -25.90
C SER A 6 -2.89 29.07 -25.32
N ASN A 7 -2.60 28.09 -26.18
CA ASN A 7 -2.05 26.80 -25.77
C ASN A 7 -0.58 26.89 -25.32
N ILE A 8 0.24 27.72 -25.98
CA ILE A 8 1.63 27.97 -25.58
C ILE A 8 1.67 28.67 -24.22
N PHE A 9 0.87 29.72 -24.04
CA PHE A 9 0.77 30.45 -22.78
C PHE A 9 0.33 29.56 -21.61
N ARG A 10 -0.67 28.70 -21.83
CA ARG A 10 -1.16 27.76 -20.81
C ARG A 10 -0.09 26.74 -20.40
N LYS A 11 0.69 26.22 -21.35
CA LYS A 11 1.81 25.29 -21.06
C LYS A 11 2.92 25.98 -20.27
N MET A 12 3.23 27.23 -20.61
CA MET A 12 4.23 28.04 -19.91
C MET A 12 3.79 28.39 -18.48
N LEU A 13 2.51 28.74 -18.28
CA LEU A 13 1.95 29.00 -16.95
C LEU A 13 1.99 27.76 -16.05
N LEU A 14 1.69 26.57 -16.60
CA LEU A 14 1.80 25.31 -15.87
C LEU A 14 3.24 24.96 -15.50
N ALA A 15 4.21 25.23 -16.38
CA ALA A 15 5.64 25.07 -16.08
C ALA A 15 6.10 26.00 -14.96
N LEU A 16 5.68 27.27 -15.00
CA LEU A 16 5.97 28.23 -13.94
C LEU A 16 5.34 27.81 -12.61
N ALA A 17 4.06 27.41 -12.61
CA ALA A 17 3.36 26.96 -11.41
C ALA A 17 4.00 25.71 -10.79
N ALA A 18 4.46 24.75 -11.61
CA ALA A 18 5.18 23.58 -11.11
C ALA A 18 6.55 23.95 -10.51
N GLY A 19 7.26 24.90 -11.11
CA GLY A 19 8.49 25.47 -10.56
C GLY A 19 8.25 26.16 -9.20
N VAL A 20 7.24 27.03 -9.11
CA VAL A 20 6.86 27.71 -7.85
C VAL A 20 6.41 26.72 -6.77
N LEU A 21 5.68 25.67 -7.14
CA LEU A 21 5.28 24.62 -6.20
C LEU A 21 6.50 23.90 -5.60
N SER A 22 7.56 23.69 -6.40
CA SER A 22 8.83 23.15 -5.91
C SER A 22 9.53 24.10 -4.93
N VAL A 23 9.46 25.40 -5.18
CA VAL A 23 10.07 26.44 -4.32
C VAL A 23 9.34 26.51 -2.98
N LEU A 24 8.00 26.50 -3.00
CA LEU A 24 7.18 26.44 -1.79
C LEU A 24 7.40 25.14 -1.01
N GLY A 25 7.54 24.02 -1.73
CA GLY A 25 7.83 22.72 -1.11
C GLY A 25 9.21 22.67 -0.46
N GLY A 26 10.23 23.25 -1.10
CA GLY A 26 11.58 23.28 -0.55
C GLY A 26 11.72 24.19 0.67
N ALA A 27 11.02 25.33 0.68
CA ALA A 27 11.21 26.35 1.72
C ALA A 27 10.26 26.22 2.92
N PHE A 28 9.02 25.74 2.73
CA PHE A 28 7.98 25.82 3.76
C PHE A 28 7.28 24.49 4.06
N MET A 29 7.15 23.60 3.07
CA MET A 29 6.34 22.38 3.18
C MET A 29 6.98 21.22 2.40
N PRO A 30 7.96 20.51 2.98
CA PRO A 30 8.68 19.41 2.33
C PRO A 30 7.79 18.36 1.62
N PRO A 31 6.59 18.00 2.14
CA PRO A 31 5.70 17.08 1.42
C PRO A 31 5.25 17.55 0.03
N LEU A 32 5.26 18.86 -0.25
CA LEU A 32 4.90 19.41 -1.57
C LEU A 32 5.98 19.17 -2.64
N LEU A 33 7.20 18.77 -2.25
CA LEU A 33 8.24 18.38 -3.21
C LEU A 33 7.83 17.15 -4.03
N ILE A 34 7.00 16.27 -3.46
CA ILE A 34 6.50 15.06 -4.14
C ILE A 34 5.60 15.42 -5.34
N PRO A 35 4.49 16.18 -5.17
CA PRO A 35 3.69 16.61 -6.31
C PRO A 35 4.44 17.57 -7.24
N ALA A 36 5.40 18.37 -6.74
CA ALA A 36 6.22 19.23 -7.59
C ALA A 36 7.11 18.43 -8.55
N ALA A 37 7.89 17.48 -8.03
CA ALA A 37 8.76 16.63 -8.85
C ALA A 37 7.96 15.82 -9.88
N ALA A 38 6.79 15.32 -9.48
CA ALA A 38 5.84 14.63 -10.35
C ALA A 38 5.28 15.52 -11.46
N ALA A 39 4.90 16.76 -11.13
CA ALA A 39 4.37 17.73 -12.09
C ALA A 39 5.42 18.14 -13.12
N ILE A 40 6.67 18.41 -12.71
CA ILE A 40 7.76 18.76 -13.62
C ILE A 40 8.11 17.57 -14.54
N GLY A 41 8.18 16.34 -13.98
CA GLY A 41 8.39 15.13 -14.78
C GLY A 41 7.27 14.89 -15.80
N PHE A 42 6.01 15.13 -15.42
CA PHE A 42 4.87 15.10 -16.32
C PHE A 42 4.99 16.16 -17.44
N ILE A 43 5.34 17.40 -17.13
CA ILE A 43 5.51 18.47 -18.11
C ILE A 43 6.60 18.11 -19.13
N GLY A 44 7.67 17.48 -18.65
CA GLY A 44 8.67 16.84 -19.51
C GLY A 44 8.03 15.84 -20.46
N ASN A 45 7.21 14.90 -19.99
CA ASN A 45 6.57 13.92 -20.86
C ASN A 45 5.58 14.55 -21.87
N ALA A 46 4.67 15.41 -21.41
CA ALA A 46 3.51 15.85 -22.19
C ALA A 46 3.75 17.09 -23.06
N TYR A 47 4.65 18.01 -22.65
CA TYR A 47 4.80 19.31 -23.31
C TYR A 47 6.17 19.53 -23.95
N GLY A 48 7.16 18.68 -23.68
CA GLY A 48 8.49 18.77 -24.30
C GLY A 48 9.59 19.17 -23.31
N THR A 49 10.86 19.06 -23.74
CA THR A 49 12.03 19.32 -22.88
C THR A 49 12.18 20.80 -22.53
N LEU A 50 11.74 21.69 -23.42
CA LEU A 50 11.82 23.14 -23.23
C LEU A 50 11.02 23.61 -22.00
N TYR A 51 9.76 23.19 -21.86
CA TYR A 51 8.91 23.58 -20.72
C TYR A 51 9.37 22.93 -19.41
N CYS A 52 9.93 21.73 -19.49
CA CYS A 52 10.60 21.10 -18.35
C CYS A 52 11.81 21.93 -17.90
N GLY A 53 12.65 22.39 -18.86
CA GLY A 53 13.78 23.27 -18.57
C GLY A 53 13.38 24.58 -17.89
N ILE A 54 12.27 25.19 -18.32
CA ILE A 54 11.73 26.41 -17.67
C ILE A 54 11.31 26.11 -16.22
N ALA A 55 10.56 25.03 -15.99
CA ALA A 55 10.13 24.66 -14.64
C ALA A 55 11.32 24.35 -13.71
N LEU A 56 12.34 23.67 -14.24
CA LEU A 56 13.58 23.37 -13.50
C LEU A 56 14.37 24.64 -13.20
N ALA A 57 14.53 25.55 -14.16
CA ALA A 57 15.21 26.82 -13.96
C ALA A 57 14.53 27.67 -12.87
N VAL A 58 13.20 27.73 -12.87
CA VAL A 58 12.41 28.43 -11.85
C VAL A 58 12.56 27.76 -10.48
N SER A 59 12.54 26.42 -10.43
CA SER A 59 12.74 25.68 -9.18
C SER A 59 14.13 25.94 -8.59
N LEU A 60 15.19 25.87 -9.41
CA LEU A 60 16.56 26.11 -8.97
C LEU A 60 16.78 27.55 -8.51
N GLY A 61 16.32 28.53 -9.29
CA GLY A 61 16.45 29.94 -8.95
C GLY A 61 15.70 30.30 -7.66
N GLY A 62 14.48 29.78 -7.48
CA GLY A 62 13.69 30.07 -6.28
C GLY A 62 14.20 29.34 -5.03
N ILE A 63 14.65 28.09 -5.16
CA ILE A 63 15.28 27.34 -4.07
C ILE A 63 16.58 28.04 -3.64
N ALA A 64 17.39 28.50 -4.60
CA ALA A 64 18.61 29.25 -4.31
C ALA A 64 18.35 30.59 -3.59
N ALA A 65 17.27 31.28 -3.94
CA ALA A 65 16.92 32.55 -3.33
C ALA A 65 16.42 32.39 -1.87
N LEU A 66 15.60 31.38 -1.59
CA LEU A 66 14.95 31.20 -0.28
C LEU A 66 15.79 30.42 0.74
N LEU A 67 16.58 29.45 0.28
CA LEU A 67 17.39 28.57 1.15
C LEU A 67 18.87 29.00 1.18
N SER A 68 19.17 30.25 0.78
CA SER A 68 20.52 30.82 0.73
C SER A 68 21.36 30.67 2.01
N PRO A 69 20.80 30.62 3.24
CA PRO A 69 21.62 30.39 4.44
C PRO A 69 22.12 28.94 4.58
N ASN A 70 21.39 27.96 4.04
CA ASN A 70 21.68 26.52 4.17
C ASN A 70 22.00 25.90 2.81
N VAL A 71 23.20 26.17 2.31
CA VAL A 71 23.69 25.74 0.98
C VAL A 71 23.58 24.22 0.77
N LEU A 72 23.82 23.43 1.82
CA LEU A 72 23.73 21.97 1.73
C LEU A 72 22.29 21.48 1.54
N THR A 73 21.36 21.97 2.35
CA THR A 73 19.92 21.66 2.22
C THR A 73 19.36 22.14 0.89
N MET A 74 19.78 23.34 0.45
CA MET A 74 19.48 23.85 -0.89
C MET A 74 19.93 22.87 -1.98
N LEU A 75 21.17 22.37 -1.92
CA LEU A 75 21.72 21.45 -2.91
C LEU A 75 21.02 20.09 -2.89
N CYS A 76 20.66 19.58 -1.71
CA CYS A 76 19.95 18.31 -1.57
C CYS A 76 18.53 18.38 -2.14
N ILE A 77 17.78 19.44 -1.83
CA ILE A 77 16.42 19.65 -2.35
C ILE A 77 16.45 19.89 -3.87
N ALA A 78 17.35 20.77 -4.34
CA ALA A 78 17.54 21.02 -5.76
C ALA A 78 17.93 19.74 -6.51
N GLY A 79 18.89 18.98 -5.98
CA GLY A 79 19.35 17.72 -6.55
C GLY A 79 18.22 16.69 -6.65
N PHE A 80 17.43 16.52 -5.60
CA PHE A 80 16.26 15.63 -5.61
C PHE A 80 15.25 16.01 -6.70
N VAL A 81 14.84 17.28 -6.75
CA VAL A 81 13.85 17.78 -7.70
C VAL A 81 14.36 17.59 -9.13
N LEU A 82 15.61 18.00 -9.41
CA LEU A 82 16.21 17.85 -10.73
C LEU A 82 16.27 16.38 -11.17
N LEU A 83 16.92 15.53 -10.37
CA LEU A 83 17.19 14.14 -10.74
C LEU A 83 15.89 13.34 -10.87
N SER A 84 14.94 13.53 -9.94
CA SER A 84 13.65 12.84 -9.97
C SER A 84 12.80 13.29 -11.15
N SER A 85 12.72 14.59 -11.42
CA SER A 85 11.90 15.12 -12.52
C SER A 85 12.46 14.77 -13.89
N VAL A 86 13.79 14.84 -14.09
CA VAL A 86 14.43 14.44 -15.35
C VAL A 86 14.23 12.95 -15.60
N THR A 87 14.43 12.12 -14.57
CA THR A 87 14.25 10.67 -14.68
C THR A 87 12.81 10.30 -15.00
N LEU A 88 11.83 10.93 -14.34
CA LEU A 88 10.42 10.73 -14.65
C LEU A 88 10.08 11.19 -16.06
N GLY A 89 10.55 12.37 -16.48
CA GLY A 89 10.30 12.90 -17.82
C GLY A 89 10.85 12.01 -18.93
N ILE A 90 12.09 11.54 -18.79
CA ILE A 90 12.72 10.62 -19.76
C ILE A 90 12.08 9.24 -19.69
N GLY A 91 11.86 8.72 -18.48
CA GLY A 91 11.36 7.37 -18.27
C GLY A 91 9.93 7.17 -18.74
N LEU A 92 9.06 8.16 -18.54
CA LEU A 92 7.70 8.14 -19.07
C LEU A 92 7.69 8.17 -20.60
N ARG A 93 8.51 9.03 -21.23
CA ARG A 93 8.65 9.08 -22.70
C ARG A 93 9.17 7.78 -23.29
N LYS A 94 10.19 7.18 -22.65
CA LYS A 94 10.76 5.88 -23.07
C LYS A 94 9.90 4.69 -22.65
N ARG A 95 8.72 4.90 -22.05
CA ARG A 95 7.79 3.86 -21.58
C ARG A 95 8.46 2.81 -20.67
N LEU A 96 9.39 3.25 -19.83
CA LEU A 96 10.08 2.39 -18.87
C LEU A 96 9.08 1.75 -17.89
N PRO A 97 9.39 0.57 -17.32
CA PRO A 97 8.54 -0.04 -16.31
C PRO A 97 8.44 0.88 -15.08
N TYR A 98 7.22 1.16 -14.63
CA TYR A 98 6.95 2.05 -13.49
C TYR A 98 7.68 1.65 -12.20
N ARG A 99 7.91 0.34 -12.01
CA ARG A 99 8.67 -0.18 -10.87
C ARG A 99 10.11 0.33 -10.87
N LEU A 100 10.77 0.35 -12.03
CA LEU A 100 12.12 0.85 -12.18
C LEU A 100 12.17 2.36 -11.90
N LEU A 101 11.18 3.10 -12.40
CA LEU A 101 11.08 4.54 -12.13
C LEU A 101 10.91 4.82 -10.64
N ALA A 102 10.06 4.05 -9.96
CA ALA A 102 9.85 4.22 -8.52
C ALA A 102 11.13 3.95 -7.72
N VAL A 103 11.88 2.90 -8.06
CA VAL A 103 13.16 2.57 -7.41
C VAL A 103 14.20 3.67 -7.64
N ILE A 104 14.33 4.18 -8.86
CA ILE A 104 15.32 5.24 -9.15
C ILE A 104 14.95 6.54 -8.42
N VAL A 105 13.66 6.92 -8.40
CA VAL A 105 13.21 8.12 -7.68
C VAL A 105 13.36 7.94 -6.16
N ALA A 106 13.05 6.75 -5.63
CA ALA A 106 13.29 6.42 -4.22
C ALA A 106 14.78 6.50 -3.88
N PHE A 107 15.67 6.05 -4.76
CA PHE A 107 17.12 6.18 -4.58
C PHE A 107 17.56 7.65 -4.49
N PHE A 108 17.05 8.52 -5.38
CA PHE A 108 17.35 9.95 -5.29
C PHE A 108 16.77 10.61 -4.04
N ALA A 109 15.56 10.21 -3.62
CA ALA A 109 14.96 10.68 -2.37
C ALA A 109 15.82 10.26 -1.16
N LEU A 110 16.24 8.99 -1.11
CA LEU A 110 17.09 8.46 -0.05
C LEU A 110 18.43 9.18 0.00
N ALA A 111 19.08 9.36 -1.16
CA ALA A 111 20.35 10.07 -1.25
C ALA A 111 20.22 11.53 -0.78
N ALA A 112 19.18 12.23 -1.19
CA ALA A 112 18.94 13.61 -0.77
C ALA A 112 18.64 13.71 0.74
N LEU A 113 17.78 12.84 1.28
CA LEU A 113 17.46 12.81 2.70
C LEU A 113 18.68 12.44 3.54
N TYR A 114 19.48 11.46 3.10
CA TYR A 114 20.70 11.06 3.78
C TYR A 114 21.75 12.16 3.76
N LEU A 115 21.96 12.82 2.62
CA LEU A 115 22.91 13.94 2.52
C LEU A 115 22.46 15.14 3.35
N ASP A 116 21.17 15.44 3.41
CA ASP A 116 20.67 16.57 4.20
C ASP A 116 20.79 16.32 5.72
N THR A 117 20.55 15.08 6.16
CA THR A 117 20.48 14.74 7.60
C THR A 117 21.81 14.24 8.18
N ALA A 118 22.59 13.46 7.43
CA ALA A 118 23.83 12.86 7.92
C ALA A 118 25.06 13.73 7.64
N LEU A 119 25.16 14.32 6.44
CA LEU A 119 26.36 15.02 5.99
C LEU A 119 26.76 16.24 6.86
N PRO A 120 25.85 17.09 7.36
CA PRO A 120 26.23 18.17 8.26
C PRO A 120 26.93 17.66 9.53
N SER A 121 26.43 16.56 10.08
CA SER A 121 26.98 15.95 11.30
C SER A 121 28.35 15.33 11.04
N LEU A 122 28.51 14.65 9.90
CA LEU A 122 29.79 14.07 9.47
C LEU A 122 30.85 15.14 9.18
N LEU A 123 30.48 16.25 8.53
CA LEU A 123 31.39 17.37 8.27
C LEU A 123 31.83 18.07 9.56
N ALA A 124 31.01 18.03 10.61
CA ALA A 124 31.34 18.53 11.94
C ALA A 124 32.19 17.53 12.77
N GLY A 125 32.56 16.37 12.22
CA GLY A 125 33.31 15.33 12.92
C GLY A 125 32.50 14.59 13.99
N LYS A 126 31.16 14.73 13.97
CA LYS A 126 30.24 14.01 14.86
C LYS A 126 29.76 12.72 14.22
N GLU A 127 29.10 11.88 15.03
CA GLU A 127 28.42 10.69 14.54
C GLU A 127 27.30 11.03 13.54
N PRO A 128 26.93 10.10 12.63
CA PRO A 128 25.82 10.28 11.72
C PRO A 128 24.54 10.66 12.47
N PHE A 129 23.80 11.65 11.96
CA PHE A 129 22.55 12.14 12.56
C PHE A 129 22.67 12.79 13.96
N ALA A 130 23.87 13.08 14.46
CA ALA A 130 24.03 13.78 15.74
C ALA A 130 23.21 15.07 15.84
N GLY A 131 23.12 15.84 14.75
CA GLY A 131 22.27 17.04 14.70
C GLY A 131 20.76 16.75 14.85
N MET A 132 20.29 15.59 14.38
CA MET A 132 18.89 15.17 14.58
C MET A 132 18.65 14.77 16.04
N VAL A 133 19.60 14.04 16.65
CA VAL A 133 19.52 13.66 18.07
C VAL A 133 19.46 14.92 18.96
N GLU A 134 20.28 15.93 18.66
CA GLU A 134 20.24 17.23 19.37
C GLU A 134 18.87 17.93 19.25
N LEU A 135 18.19 17.85 18.10
CA LEU A 135 16.84 18.38 17.95
C LEU A 135 15.81 17.61 18.80
N PHE A 136 15.95 16.30 18.92
CA PHE A 136 15.06 15.51 19.78
C PHE A 136 15.26 15.83 21.26
N TYR A 137 16.50 16.07 21.70
CA TYR A 137 16.74 16.55 23.07
C TYR A 137 16.12 17.92 23.33
N GLN A 138 16.24 18.86 22.38
CA GLN A 138 15.56 20.16 22.51
C GLN A 138 14.03 20.04 22.57
N LEU A 139 13.47 19.11 21.80
CA LEU A 139 12.05 18.80 21.84
C LEU A 139 11.65 18.20 23.20
N GLU A 140 12.43 17.25 23.72
CA GLU A 140 12.21 16.66 25.03
C GLU A 140 12.20 17.72 26.14
N ASP A 141 13.15 18.66 26.09
CA ASP A 141 13.22 19.75 27.06
C ASP A 141 12.02 20.70 26.95
N ALA A 142 11.53 20.97 25.73
CA ALA A 142 10.31 21.74 25.52
C ALA A 142 9.06 21.02 26.06
N TYR A 143 8.97 19.70 25.89
CA TYR A 143 7.86 18.89 26.42
C TYR A 143 7.91 18.78 27.96
N LYS A 144 9.10 18.67 28.55
CA LYS A 144 9.32 18.76 30.00
C LYS A 144 8.83 20.10 30.55
N GLN A 145 9.17 21.20 29.88
CA GLN A 145 8.70 22.53 30.27
C GLN A 145 7.19 22.69 30.15
N ALA A 146 6.56 21.97 29.22
CA ALA A 146 5.10 21.93 29.06
C ALA A 146 4.39 20.97 30.03
N GLY A 147 5.12 20.22 30.87
CA GLY A 147 4.54 19.29 31.86
C GLY A 147 3.91 18.04 31.26
N LEU A 148 4.30 17.65 30.04
CA LEU A 148 3.81 16.44 29.36
C LEU A 148 4.63 15.21 29.78
N ASP A 149 3.98 14.04 29.78
CA ASP A 149 4.68 12.77 29.97
C ASP A 149 5.61 12.52 28.76
N ILE A 150 6.89 12.36 29.05
CA ILE A 150 7.99 12.22 28.09
C ILE A 150 8.49 10.78 27.99
N SER A 151 7.92 9.83 28.74
CA SER A 151 8.40 8.45 28.81
C SER A 151 8.51 7.79 27.42
N SER A 152 7.55 8.07 26.54
CA SER A 152 7.57 7.60 25.14
C SER A 152 8.61 8.31 24.27
N LEU A 153 8.92 9.58 24.57
CA LEU A 153 9.87 10.38 23.83
C LEU A 153 11.31 10.01 24.19
N GLN A 154 11.59 9.74 25.46
CA GLN A 154 12.88 9.27 25.94
C GLN A 154 13.29 7.93 25.32
N LEU A 155 12.36 6.97 25.29
CA LEU A 155 12.57 5.69 24.61
C LEU A 155 12.85 5.90 23.10
N SER A 156 12.23 6.91 22.49
CA SER A 156 12.46 7.22 21.07
C SER A 156 13.82 7.86 20.80
N THR A 157 14.34 8.69 21.72
CA THR A 157 15.64 9.37 21.58
C THR A 157 16.81 8.39 21.71
N GLU A 158 16.69 7.38 22.58
CA GLU A 158 17.74 6.39 22.82
C GLU A 158 17.95 5.44 21.63
N VAL A 159 16.85 5.00 21.00
CA VAL A 159 16.89 4.08 19.84
C VAL A 159 16.93 4.85 18.49
N LEU A 160 16.91 6.19 18.54
CA LEU A 160 16.75 7.06 17.37
C LEU A 160 17.80 6.79 16.29
N PRO A 161 19.12 6.75 16.59
CA PRO A 161 20.15 6.61 15.56
C PRO A 161 20.06 5.29 14.80
N GLU A 162 19.64 4.22 15.50
CA GLU A 162 19.52 2.88 14.93
C GLU A 162 18.28 2.73 14.04
N VAL A 163 17.18 3.40 14.39
CA VAL A 163 15.90 3.31 13.66
C VAL A 163 15.86 4.31 12.50
N PHE A 164 16.66 5.37 12.55
CA PHE A 164 16.64 6.45 11.56
C PHE A 164 16.90 5.97 10.13
N TYR A 165 17.84 5.04 9.95
CA TYR A 165 18.13 4.44 8.64
C TYR A 165 16.90 3.71 8.05
N GLY A 166 16.20 2.93 8.87
CA GLY A 166 14.98 2.24 8.45
C GLY A 166 13.86 3.22 8.07
N VAL A 167 13.70 4.29 8.87
CA VAL A 167 12.70 5.35 8.60
C VAL A 167 13.02 6.10 7.31
N LEU A 168 14.28 6.47 7.09
CA LEU A 168 14.72 7.16 5.86
C LEU A 168 14.42 6.33 4.61
N ILE A 169 14.71 5.03 4.65
CA ILE A 169 14.43 4.11 3.53
C ILE A 169 12.94 4.01 3.29
N ALA A 170 12.14 3.79 4.34
CA ALA A 170 10.69 3.66 4.22
C ALA A 170 10.04 4.95 3.66
N LEU A 171 10.50 6.12 4.11
CA LEU A 171 10.06 7.41 3.59
C LEU A 171 10.46 7.59 2.12
N ALA A 172 11.69 7.26 1.76
CA ALA A 172 12.19 7.37 0.40
C ALA A 172 11.41 6.46 -0.57
N GLU A 173 11.07 5.23 -0.16
CA GLU A 173 10.21 4.33 -0.92
C GLU A 173 8.80 4.91 -1.13
N GLY A 174 8.20 5.43 -0.06
CA GLY A 174 6.90 6.09 -0.10
C GLY A 174 6.89 7.28 -1.06
N VAL A 175 7.91 8.13 -0.97
CA VAL A 175 8.13 9.26 -1.90
C VAL A 175 8.26 8.75 -3.33
N GLY A 176 9.15 7.80 -3.60
CA GLY A 176 9.38 7.26 -4.94
C GLY A 176 8.11 6.69 -5.57
N PHE A 177 7.34 5.92 -4.80
CA PHE A 177 6.06 5.36 -5.25
C PHE A 177 5.03 6.46 -5.54
N LEU A 178 4.80 7.39 -4.60
CA LEU A 178 3.78 8.44 -4.73
C LEU A 178 4.11 9.37 -5.92
N THR A 179 5.38 9.73 -6.09
CA THR A 179 5.83 10.61 -7.19
C THR A 179 5.50 10.01 -8.55
N VAL A 180 5.75 8.70 -8.74
CA VAL A 180 5.47 8.00 -10.00
C VAL A 180 3.97 7.91 -10.26
N VAL A 181 3.17 7.59 -9.24
CA VAL A 181 1.71 7.50 -9.35
C VAL A 181 1.12 8.86 -9.73
N LEU A 182 1.56 9.94 -9.09
CA LEU A 182 1.14 11.30 -9.40
C LEU A 182 1.55 11.70 -10.83
N ALA A 183 2.78 11.43 -11.24
CA ALA A 183 3.27 11.76 -12.58
C ALA A 183 2.46 11.03 -13.67
N LYS A 184 2.11 9.75 -13.44
CA LYS A 184 1.23 8.99 -14.32
C LYS A 184 -0.19 9.53 -14.32
N TRP A 185 -0.73 9.91 -13.17
CA TRP A 185 -2.06 10.49 -13.05
C TRP A 185 -2.18 11.81 -13.83
N PHE A 186 -1.21 12.72 -13.66
CA PHE A 186 -1.12 13.95 -14.46
C PHE A 186 -1.03 13.65 -15.96
N SER A 187 -0.17 12.71 -16.35
CA SER A 187 -0.01 12.29 -17.75
C SER A 187 -1.30 11.74 -18.36
N THR A 188 -2.03 10.92 -17.60
CA THR A 188 -3.29 10.31 -18.04
C THR A 188 -4.38 11.38 -18.21
N LYS A 189 -4.51 12.32 -17.25
CA LYS A 189 -5.46 13.45 -17.35
C LYS A 189 -5.17 14.35 -18.54
N ALA A 190 -3.90 14.52 -18.90
CA ALA A 190 -3.49 15.31 -20.06
C ALA A 190 -3.58 14.56 -21.40
N LYS A 191 -4.07 13.31 -21.41
CA LYS A 191 -4.09 12.43 -22.59
C LYS A 191 -2.70 12.23 -23.22
N ALA A 192 -1.64 12.32 -22.41
CA ALA A 192 -0.29 12.01 -22.87
C ALA A 192 -0.14 10.50 -23.03
N ASP A 193 0.62 10.09 -24.04
CA ASP A 193 0.89 8.69 -24.30
C ASP A 193 1.80 8.11 -23.21
N VAL A 194 1.25 7.21 -22.40
CA VAL A 194 1.94 6.56 -21.29
C VAL A 194 1.60 5.08 -21.23
N ARG A 195 2.56 4.28 -20.77
CA ARG A 195 2.38 2.83 -20.60
C ARG A 195 1.16 2.56 -19.69
N PRO A 196 0.27 1.61 -20.00
CA PRO A 196 -0.80 1.25 -19.07
C PRO A 196 -0.20 0.69 -17.78
N MET A 197 -0.70 1.17 -16.64
CA MET A 197 -0.32 0.65 -15.32
C MET A 197 -1.32 -0.43 -14.92
N ALA A 198 -0.83 -1.58 -14.48
CA ALA A 198 -1.70 -2.63 -13.93
C ALA A 198 -2.45 -2.09 -12.69
N PRO A 199 -3.70 -2.52 -12.46
CA PRO A 199 -4.43 -2.12 -11.27
C PRO A 199 -3.67 -2.56 -10.02
N PHE A 200 -3.69 -1.72 -8.98
CA PHE A 200 -2.95 -1.97 -7.74
C PHE A 200 -3.37 -3.28 -7.05
N VAL A 201 -4.60 -3.73 -7.26
CA VAL A 201 -5.11 -5.04 -6.82
C VAL A 201 -4.23 -6.21 -7.29
N ARG A 202 -3.62 -6.08 -8.47
CA ARG A 202 -2.69 -7.07 -9.06
C ARG A 202 -1.23 -6.84 -8.66
N TRP A 203 -0.96 -5.94 -7.70
CA TRP A 203 0.40 -5.67 -7.22
C TRP A 203 1.01 -6.91 -6.58
N GLN A 204 2.19 -7.32 -7.03
CA GLN A 204 2.87 -8.51 -6.55
C GLN A 204 4.34 -8.21 -6.33
N LEU A 205 4.85 -8.74 -5.22
CA LEU A 205 6.27 -8.79 -4.95
C LEU A 205 6.96 -9.79 -5.89
N PRO A 206 8.19 -9.49 -6.32
CA PRO A 206 8.93 -10.39 -7.19
C PRO A 206 9.25 -11.71 -6.45
N SER A 207 9.21 -12.82 -7.18
CA SER A 207 9.50 -14.14 -6.64
C SER A 207 10.92 -14.26 -6.09
N SER A 208 11.88 -13.47 -6.60
CA SER A 208 13.24 -13.37 -6.09
C SER A 208 13.29 -12.98 -4.61
N LEU A 209 12.30 -12.22 -4.12
CA LEU A 209 12.23 -11.75 -2.74
C LEU A 209 11.96 -12.91 -1.76
N ARG A 210 11.35 -14.02 -2.22
CA ARG A 210 11.17 -15.24 -1.43
C ARG A 210 12.48 -15.90 -1.02
N ILE A 211 13.53 -15.73 -1.83
CA ILE A 211 14.86 -16.30 -1.59
C ILE A 211 15.77 -15.25 -0.97
N GLY A 212 15.71 -14.00 -1.45
CA GLY A 212 16.55 -12.91 -0.95
C GLY A 212 16.27 -12.54 0.51
N MET A 213 15.01 -12.57 0.95
CA MET A 213 14.64 -12.24 2.33
C MET A 213 15.24 -13.21 3.36
N PRO A 214 15.05 -14.55 3.26
CA PRO A 214 15.67 -15.46 4.21
C PRO A 214 17.20 -15.42 4.15
N MET A 215 17.79 -15.10 2.99
CA MET A 215 19.24 -14.91 2.88
C MET A 215 19.72 -13.69 3.69
N ILE A 216 19.02 -12.55 3.58
CA ILE A 216 19.33 -11.34 4.36
C ILE A 216 19.06 -11.58 5.85
N ALA A 217 17.96 -12.26 6.20
CA ALA A 217 17.66 -12.62 7.59
C ALA A 217 18.74 -13.55 8.18
N ALA A 218 19.20 -14.56 7.44
CA ALA A 218 20.28 -15.44 7.87
C ALA A 218 21.60 -14.68 8.06
N ALA A 219 21.91 -13.72 7.18
CA ALA A 219 23.08 -12.86 7.32
C ALA A 219 23.00 -11.98 8.58
N ILE A 220 21.83 -11.41 8.88
CA ILE A 220 21.59 -10.62 10.10
C ILE A 220 21.76 -11.50 11.34
N ILE A 221 21.15 -12.69 11.36
CA ILE A 221 21.28 -13.65 12.48
C ILE A 221 22.75 -14.02 12.69
N LEU A 222 23.50 -14.26 11.61
CA LEU A 222 24.93 -14.56 11.69
C LEU A 222 25.71 -13.37 12.28
N MET A 223 25.41 -12.14 11.88
CA MET A 223 26.02 -10.93 12.46
C MET A 223 25.75 -10.80 13.97
N PHE A 224 24.54 -11.13 14.42
CA PHE A 224 24.21 -11.16 15.85
C PHE A 224 24.97 -12.26 16.59
N ILE A 225 25.06 -13.48 16.03
CA ILE A 225 25.83 -14.58 16.63
C ILE A 225 27.32 -14.22 16.74
N MET A 226 27.85 -13.51 15.74
CA MET A 226 29.25 -13.06 15.71
C MET A 226 29.49 -11.79 16.54
N ASN A 227 28.46 -11.24 17.19
CA ASN A 227 28.51 -9.99 17.97
C ASN A 227 29.14 -8.82 17.18
N TYR A 228 28.77 -8.69 15.91
CA TYR A 228 29.29 -7.63 15.04
C TYR A 228 28.66 -6.28 15.41
N GLY A 229 29.49 -5.27 15.68
CA GLY A 229 29.02 -3.91 15.97
C GLY A 229 28.21 -3.33 14.81
N GLY A 230 26.95 -2.94 15.08
CA GLY A 230 26.03 -2.40 14.07
C GLY A 230 25.05 -3.41 13.46
N ALA A 231 24.96 -4.65 13.96
CA ALA A 231 23.96 -5.62 13.53
C ALA A 231 22.51 -5.10 13.66
N GLU A 232 22.23 -4.31 14.71
CA GLU A 232 20.93 -3.68 14.95
C GLU A 232 20.58 -2.65 13.86
N THR A 233 21.55 -1.84 13.43
CA THR A 233 21.37 -0.90 12.32
C THR A 233 21.06 -1.62 11.01
N VAL A 234 21.74 -2.73 10.72
CA VAL A 234 21.49 -3.54 9.52
C VAL A 234 20.09 -4.16 9.58
N MET A 235 19.68 -4.63 10.75
CA MET A 235 18.34 -5.17 10.98
C MET A 235 17.26 -4.11 10.76
N ASN A 236 17.40 -2.91 11.34
CA ASN A 236 16.44 -1.81 11.16
C ASN A 236 16.39 -1.31 9.72
N THR A 237 17.53 -1.27 9.03
CA THR A 237 17.62 -0.98 7.60
C THR A 237 16.83 -2.00 6.77
N ALA A 238 16.99 -3.29 7.08
CA ALA A 238 16.23 -4.35 6.43
C ALA A 238 14.72 -4.24 6.72
N PHE A 239 14.32 -3.91 7.95
CA PHE A 239 12.93 -3.63 8.26
C PHE A 239 12.38 -2.44 7.46
N GLY A 240 13.11 -1.34 7.37
CA GLY A 240 12.74 -0.17 6.56
C GLY A 240 12.53 -0.48 5.08
N LEU A 241 13.28 -1.44 4.53
CA LEU A 241 13.16 -1.91 3.15
C LEU A 241 11.96 -2.85 2.95
N PHE A 242 11.74 -3.79 3.87
CA PHE A 242 10.77 -4.88 3.66
C PHE A 242 9.36 -4.55 4.15
N VAL A 243 9.22 -3.82 5.26
CA VAL A 243 7.92 -3.53 5.88
C VAL A 243 7.00 -2.74 4.92
N PRO A 244 7.44 -1.67 4.24
CA PRO A 244 6.57 -0.93 3.31
C PRO A 244 6.13 -1.79 2.12
N LEU A 245 7.02 -2.65 1.60
CA LEU A 245 6.72 -3.58 0.50
C LEU A 245 5.66 -4.61 0.88
N PHE A 246 5.75 -5.17 2.08
CA PHE A 246 4.72 -6.09 2.58
C PHE A 246 3.43 -5.34 2.89
N ALA A 247 3.52 -4.16 3.50
CA ALA A 247 2.35 -3.34 3.78
C ALA A 247 1.58 -3.02 2.48
N ALA A 248 2.27 -2.60 1.42
CA ALA A 248 1.66 -2.37 0.10
C ALA A 248 0.97 -3.62 -0.46
N THR A 249 1.57 -4.80 -0.26
CA THR A 249 0.99 -6.08 -0.68
C THR A 249 -0.24 -6.45 0.15
N GLY A 250 -0.18 -6.23 1.47
CA GLY A 250 -1.31 -6.37 2.38
C GLY A 250 -2.47 -5.46 1.99
N ILE A 251 -2.21 -4.17 1.71
CA ILE A 251 -3.22 -3.23 1.21
C ILE A 251 -3.87 -3.77 -0.07
N ALA A 252 -3.07 -4.21 -1.04
CA ALA A 252 -3.59 -4.72 -2.29
C ALA A 252 -4.45 -5.99 -2.10
N SER A 253 -4.14 -6.84 -1.11
CA SER A 253 -4.96 -8.00 -0.73
C SER A 253 -6.26 -7.61 -0.05
N PHE A 254 -6.24 -6.63 0.86
CA PHE A 254 -7.46 -6.10 1.46
C PHE A 254 -8.38 -5.50 0.41
N ILE A 255 -7.84 -4.65 -0.48
CA ILE A 255 -8.62 -4.07 -1.58
C ILE A 255 -9.25 -5.16 -2.45
N TYR A 256 -8.51 -6.23 -2.76
CA TYR A 256 -9.07 -7.36 -3.52
C TYR A 256 -10.27 -7.99 -2.81
N ILE A 257 -10.13 -8.37 -1.54
CA ILE A 257 -11.18 -9.05 -0.76
C ILE A 257 -12.45 -8.18 -0.71
N PHE A 258 -12.30 -6.88 -0.45
CA PHE A 258 -13.44 -5.96 -0.42
C PHE A 258 -14.06 -5.74 -1.80
N SER A 259 -13.24 -5.66 -2.86
CA SER A 259 -13.74 -5.51 -4.24
C SER A 259 -14.46 -6.76 -4.75
N ARG A 260 -14.04 -7.94 -4.29
CA ARG A 260 -14.67 -9.23 -4.65
C ARG A 260 -16.09 -9.33 -4.12
N ASN A 261 -16.33 -8.86 -2.90
CA ASN A 261 -17.65 -8.95 -2.27
C ASN A 261 -18.65 -7.91 -2.77
N ARG A 262 -18.23 -6.86 -3.50
CA ARG A 262 -19.13 -5.80 -4.03
C ARG A 262 -18.64 -5.23 -5.37
N PRO A 263 -18.90 -5.91 -6.51
CA PRO A 263 -18.40 -5.48 -7.82
C PRO A 263 -19.01 -4.17 -8.36
N ASN A 264 -20.12 -3.67 -7.80
CA ASN A 264 -20.88 -2.53 -8.35
C ASN A 264 -21.23 -1.40 -7.35
N GLN A 265 -20.68 -1.41 -6.14
CA GLN A 265 -20.93 -0.37 -5.13
C GLN A 265 -19.63 0.36 -4.76
N SER A 266 -19.69 1.68 -4.60
CA SER A 266 -18.58 2.46 -4.05
C SER A 266 -18.13 1.85 -2.73
N VAL A 267 -16.80 1.75 -2.55
CA VAL A 267 -16.15 1.19 -1.37
C VAL A 267 -16.86 1.73 -0.11
N SER A 268 -17.36 0.85 0.75
CA SER A 268 -18.15 1.30 1.89
C SER A 268 -17.29 2.23 2.77
N PRO A 269 -17.87 3.31 3.33
CA PRO A 269 -17.13 4.23 4.20
C PRO A 269 -16.48 3.49 5.38
N PHE A 270 -17.09 2.40 5.85
CA PHE A 270 -16.53 1.51 6.85
C PHE A 270 -15.23 0.80 6.40
N ALA A 271 -15.15 0.31 5.17
CA ALA A 271 -13.92 -0.30 4.64
C ALA A 271 -12.79 0.72 4.44
N VAL A 272 -13.13 1.98 4.14
CA VAL A 272 -12.16 3.08 4.07
C VAL A 272 -11.67 3.45 5.47
N VAL A 273 -12.57 3.55 6.46
CA VAL A 273 -12.20 3.81 7.87
C VAL A 273 -11.38 2.66 8.44
N LEU A 274 -11.72 1.40 8.14
CA LEU A 274 -10.92 0.24 8.51
C LEU A 274 -9.55 0.27 7.82
N MET A 275 -9.47 0.61 6.53
CA MET A 275 -8.18 0.78 5.85
C MET A 275 -7.33 1.86 6.53
N ILE A 276 -7.91 3.03 6.84
CA ILE A 276 -7.21 4.12 7.53
C ILE A 276 -6.79 3.65 8.93
N PHE A 277 -7.67 2.97 9.67
CA PHE A 277 -7.38 2.46 11.00
C PHE A 277 -6.25 1.43 10.97
N VAL A 278 -6.28 0.44 10.08
CA VAL A 278 -5.23 -0.60 10.01
C VAL A 278 -3.91 0.01 9.46
N ILE A 279 -3.97 0.95 8.52
CA ILE A 279 -2.79 1.72 8.06
C ILE A 279 -2.18 2.55 9.20
N CYS A 280 -3.01 3.22 10.01
CA CYS A 280 -2.55 4.13 11.06
C CYS A 280 -2.18 3.43 12.37
N PHE A 281 -2.86 2.34 12.74
CA PHE A 281 -2.68 1.66 14.04
C PHE A 281 -1.82 0.41 13.97
N SER A 282 -1.59 -0.21 12.80
CA SER A 282 -0.68 -1.37 12.74
C SER A 282 -0.10 -1.67 11.34
N PRO A 283 0.93 -0.91 10.91
CA PRO A 283 1.70 -1.25 9.71
C PRO A 283 2.32 -2.66 9.79
N PHE A 284 2.61 -3.16 10.99
CA PHE A 284 3.13 -4.50 11.23
C PHE A 284 2.11 -5.60 10.91
N LEU A 285 0.83 -5.42 11.24
CA LEU A 285 -0.22 -6.38 10.85
C LEU A 285 -0.38 -6.44 9.33
N LEU A 286 -0.38 -5.30 8.65
CA LEU A 286 -0.40 -5.28 7.17
C LEU A 286 0.84 -5.96 6.58
N ALA A 287 2.01 -5.73 7.16
CA ALA A 287 3.23 -6.38 6.74
C ALA A 287 3.15 -7.90 6.95
N GLY A 288 2.59 -8.36 8.06
CA GLY A 288 2.31 -9.78 8.32
C GLY A 288 1.40 -10.41 7.26
N PHE A 289 0.29 -9.75 6.91
CA PHE A 289 -0.58 -10.21 5.82
C PHE A 289 0.13 -10.23 4.46
N GLY A 290 0.95 -9.21 4.16
CA GLY A 290 1.76 -9.16 2.96
C GLY A 290 2.78 -10.30 2.87
N LEU A 291 3.37 -10.68 4.00
CA LEU A 291 4.29 -11.82 4.11
C LEU A 291 3.58 -13.14 3.83
N VAL A 292 2.41 -13.36 4.43
CA VAL A 292 1.60 -14.57 4.19
C VAL A 292 1.21 -14.67 2.71
N GLU A 293 0.81 -13.55 2.10
CA GLU A 293 0.46 -13.49 0.68
C GLU A 293 1.67 -13.82 -0.22
N LEU A 294 2.87 -13.37 0.15
CA LEU A 294 4.10 -13.66 -0.61
C LEU A 294 4.35 -15.18 -0.73
N TYR A 295 4.17 -15.93 0.36
CA TYR A 295 4.42 -17.38 0.40
C TYR A 295 3.24 -18.21 -0.13
N THR A 296 2.00 -17.84 0.21
CA THR A 296 0.82 -18.64 -0.16
C THR A 296 0.31 -18.33 -1.58
N GLY A 297 0.53 -17.12 -2.08
CA GLY A 297 -0.03 -16.62 -3.33
C GLY A 297 -1.56 -16.68 -3.38
N PHE A 298 -2.20 -16.53 -2.21
CA PHE A 298 -3.64 -16.75 -2.03
C PHE A 298 -4.48 -15.89 -2.97
N ARG A 299 -4.21 -14.58 -3.03
CA ARG A 299 -4.97 -13.65 -3.88
C ARG A 299 -4.88 -14.03 -5.37
N LEU A 300 -3.71 -14.48 -5.82
CA LEU A 300 -3.47 -14.92 -7.20
C LEU A 300 -4.26 -16.18 -7.56
N LYS A 301 -4.37 -17.12 -6.61
CA LYS A 301 -5.18 -18.31 -6.77
C LYS A 301 -6.66 -17.93 -6.87
N MET A 302 -7.13 -17.07 -5.96
CA MET A 302 -8.50 -16.57 -5.97
C MET A 302 -8.86 -15.80 -7.24
N MET A 303 -7.97 -14.95 -7.76
CA MET A 303 -8.21 -14.25 -9.03
C MET A 303 -8.34 -15.23 -10.20
N ARG A 304 -7.51 -16.27 -10.27
CA ARG A 304 -7.62 -17.29 -11.32
C ARG A 304 -8.93 -18.05 -11.25
N VAL A 305 -9.38 -18.35 -10.04
CA VAL A 305 -10.70 -18.95 -9.80
C VAL A 305 -11.81 -18.02 -10.27
N ASP A 306 -11.78 -16.75 -9.87
CA ASP A 306 -12.79 -15.76 -10.29
C ASP A 306 -12.80 -15.55 -11.81
N ASP A 307 -11.64 -15.53 -12.47
CA ASP A 307 -11.52 -15.41 -13.93
C ASP A 307 -12.08 -16.65 -14.64
N LYS A 308 -11.83 -17.86 -14.11
CA LYS A 308 -12.42 -19.11 -14.62
C LYS A 308 -13.93 -19.14 -14.46
N ILE A 309 -14.43 -18.68 -13.31
CA ILE A 309 -15.87 -18.56 -13.06
C ILE A 309 -16.50 -17.60 -14.07
N ARG A 310 -15.92 -16.42 -14.25
CA ARG A 310 -16.41 -15.43 -15.22
C ARG A 310 -16.41 -15.98 -16.65
N ALA A 311 -15.33 -16.65 -17.06
CA ALA A 311 -15.24 -17.25 -18.38
C ALA A 311 -16.30 -18.35 -18.61
N ALA A 312 -16.62 -19.15 -17.57
CA ALA A 312 -17.67 -20.15 -17.65
C ALA A 312 -19.07 -19.52 -17.75
N PHE A 313 -19.33 -18.42 -17.02
CA PHE A 313 -20.58 -17.66 -17.16
C PHE A 313 -20.72 -17.06 -18.58
N GLU A 314 -19.68 -16.42 -19.10
CA GLU A 314 -19.69 -15.87 -20.48
C GLU A 314 -19.88 -16.97 -21.52
N LYS A 315 -19.28 -18.15 -21.32
CA LYS A 315 -19.47 -19.31 -22.20
C LYS A 315 -20.91 -19.82 -22.14
N ALA A 316 -21.47 -19.98 -20.94
CA ALA A 316 -22.85 -20.43 -20.76
C ALA A 316 -23.86 -19.43 -21.35
N GLU A 317 -23.60 -18.12 -21.25
CA GLU A 317 -24.43 -17.07 -21.86
C GLU A 317 -24.39 -17.14 -23.39
N ARG A 318 -23.20 -17.32 -23.99
CA ARG A 318 -23.05 -17.49 -25.46
C ARG A 318 -23.70 -18.77 -25.97
N GLU A 319 -23.63 -19.86 -25.21
CA GLU A 319 -24.16 -21.17 -25.59
C GLU A 319 -25.64 -21.34 -25.20
N GLY A 320 -26.25 -20.36 -24.51
CA GLY A 320 -27.61 -20.45 -23.99
C GLY A 320 -27.79 -21.55 -22.94
N SER A 321 -26.70 -22.06 -22.37
CA SER A 321 -26.69 -23.20 -21.44
C SER A 321 -27.33 -22.83 -20.10
N SER A 322 -28.16 -23.72 -19.57
CA SER A 322 -28.80 -23.56 -18.26
C SER A 322 -27.85 -23.85 -17.09
N VAL A 323 -26.65 -24.38 -17.33
CA VAL A 323 -25.73 -24.81 -16.26
C VAL A 323 -24.35 -24.20 -16.48
N VAL A 324 -23.83 -23.54 -15.45
CA VAL A 324 -22.47 -23.01 -15.40
C VAL A 324 -21.62 -23.97 -14.60
N SER A 325 -20.72 -24.68 -15.28
CA SER A 325 -19.73 -25.56 -14.67
C SER A 325 -18.32 -24.99 -14.83
N VAL A 326 -17.52 -25.12 -13.78
CA VAL A 326 -16.13 -24.64 -13.75
C VAL A 326 -15.24 -25.77 -13.26
N ASP A 327 -14.20 -26.05 -14.04
CA ASP A 327 -13.13 -26.95 -13.64
C ASP A 327 -12.05 -26.17 -12.88
N LEU A 328 -12.05 -26.35 -11.57
CA LEU A 328 -11.02 -25.84 -10.67
C LEU A 328 -9.91 -26.90 -10.68
N ASP A 329 -8.65 -26.52 -10.89
CA ASP A 329 -7.51 -27.44 -11.11
C ASP A 329 -7.12 -28.25 -9.85
N ASP A 330 -8.10 -28.56 -9.00
CA ASP A 330 -8.01 -29.12 -7.67
C ASP A 330 -8.10 -30.67 -7.71
N GLY A 331 -8.14 -31.25 -8.92
CA GLY A 331 -8.24 -32.70 -9.15
C GLY A 331 -9.63 -33.31 -8.88
N GLN A 332 -10.63 -32.49 -8.54
CA GLN A 332 -11.99 -32.92 -8.21
C GLN A 332 -12.99 -32.80 -9.37
N GLY A 333 -12.52 -32.36 -10.55
CA GLY A 333 -13.32 -32.21 -11.75
C GLY A 333 -14.28 -31.00 -11.75
N PRO A 334 -15.05 -30.82 -12.84
CA PRO A 334 -15.89 -29.66 -13.04
C PRO A 334 -17.03 -29.57 -12.02
N ARG A 335 -17.08 -28.46 -11.28
CA ARG A 335 -18.14 -28.16 -10.31
C ARG A 335 -19.20 -27.26 -10.90
N ILE A 336 -20.48 -27.55 -10.62
CA ILE A 336 -21.60 -26.69 -10.99
C ILE A 336 -21.67 -25.53 -10.01
N ILE A 337 -21.66 -24.29 -10.52
CA ILE A 337 -21.64 -23.06 -9.69
C ILE A 337 -22.96 -22.31 -9.74
N ALA A 338 -23.68 -22.38 -10.87
CA ALA A 338 -25.00 -21.79 -11.00
C ALA A 338 -25.85 -22.60 -11.99
N VAL A 339 -27.15 -22.63 -11.72
CA VAL A 339 -28.16 -23.23 -12.59
C VAL A 339 -29.22 -22.17 -12.87
N ARG A 340 -29.56 -21.99 -14.15
CA ARG A 340 -30.64 -21.12 -14.60
C ARG A 340 -31.96 -21.71 -14.12
N LYS A 341 -32.66 -20.99 -13.24
CA LYS A 341 -33.95 -21.42 -12.72
C LYS A 341 -35.00 -21.28 -13.82
N GLN A 342 -35.47 -22.39 -14.39
CA GLN A 342 -36.73 -22.38 -15.14
C GLN A 342 -37.84 -22.20 -14.10
N ARG A 343 -38.39 -20.99 -14.01
CA ARG A 343 -39.70 -20.79 -13.40
C ARG A 343 -40.70 -21.04 -14.51
N GLU A 344 -41.56 -22.04 -14.34
CA GLU A 344 -42.73 -22.21 -15.19
C GLU A 344 -43.52 -20.91 -15.19
N GLU A 345 -43.67 -20.42 -16.42
CA GLU A 345 -44.58 -19.37 -16.91
C GLU A 345 -44.39 -17.92 -16.40
N ASP A 346 -44.27 -17.07 -17.41
CA ASP A 346 -44.38 -15.61 -17.45
C ASP A 346 -43.21 -14.68 -17.03
N SER A 347 -42.64 -14.09 -18.10
CA SER A 347 -42.00 -12.78 -18.22
C SER A 347 -40.58 -12.58 -17.66
N ALA A 348 -39.64 -12.52 -18.60
CA ALA A 348 -38.48 -11.62 -18.64
C ALA A 348 -37.82 -11.25 -17.30
N ASN A 349 -37.16 -12.20 -16.65
CA ASN A 349 -36.00 -11.87 -15.81
C ASN A 349 -34.97 -13.01 -15.82
N ASN A 350 -33.82 -12.76 -16.44
CA ASN A 350 -32.74 -13.72 -16.68
C ASN A 350 -31.68 -13.65 -15.57
N ASP A 351 -32.03 -13.99 -14.34
CA ASP A 351 -31.05 -14.02 -13.24
C ASP A 351 -30.64 -15.45 -12.88
N PHE A 352 -29.32 -15.70 -12.85
CA PHE A 352 -28.73 -16.95 -12.38
C PHE A 352 -28.82 -17.02 -10.84
N ALA A 353 -29.31 -18.15 -10.32
CA ALA A 353 -29.32 -18.42 -8.88
C ALA A 353 -28.08 -19.25 -8.48
N PHE A 354 -27.40 -18.85 -7.40
CA PHE A 354 -26.32 -19.63 -6.79
C PHE A 354 -26.91 -20.92 -6.18
N GLY A 355 -26.39 -22.07 -6.58
CA GLY A 355 -26.83 -23.37 -6.07
C GLY A 355 -26.15 -23.74 -4.75
N GLU A 356 -26.92 -24.23 -3.77
CA GLU A 356 -26.37 -24.88 -2.58
C GLU A 356 -25.61 -26.18 -2.94
N PRO A 357 -24.52 -26.50 -2.24
CA PRO A 357 -23.80 -27.74 -2.46
C PRO A 357 -24.64 -28.94 -1.96
N ASN A 358 -24.90 -29.91 -2.85
CA ASN A 358 -25.53 -31.17 -2.47
C ASN A 358 -24.67 -31.90 -1.41
N PRO A 359 -25.26 -32.41 -0.31
CA PRO A 359 -24.55 -33.30 0.60
C PRO A 359 -24.32 -34.68 -0.06
N PRO A 360 -23.32 -35.46 0.40
CA PRO A 360 -23.00 -36.74 -0.20
C PRO A 360 -24.15 -37.73 0.02
N LYS A 361 -24.52 -38.47 -1.04
CA LYS A 361 -25.44 -39.60 -0.96
C LYS A 361 -24.70 -40.80 -0.38
N ASP A 362 -24.98 -41.15 0.87
CA ASP A 362 -24.76 -42.51 1.36
C ASP A 362 -26.05 -43.31 1.26
N SER A 363 -25.95 -44.40 0.51
CA SER A 363 -26.96 -45.43 0.28
C SER A 363 -27.08 -46.38 1.47
N GLY A 364 -28.30 -46.69 1.90
CA GLY A 364 -28.54 -47.80 2.83
C GLY A 364 -30.01 -47.95 3.19
N SER A 365 -30.72 -48.80 2.46
CA SER A 365 -32.10 -49.23 2.70
C SER A 365 -32.24 -50.15 3.91
N SER A 366 -33.34 -50.04 4.67
CA SER A 366 -34.11 -51.20 5.14
C SER A 366 -35.50 -50.82 5.67
N ASP A 367 -36.43 -51.74 5.43
CA ASP A 367 -37.88 -51.68 5.49
C ASP A 367 -38.55 -51.60 6.88
N LYS A 368 -39.84 -51.20 6.83
CA LYS A 368 -41.01 -51.65 7.64
C LYS A 368 -41.02 -51.40 9.16
N SER A 369 -42.05 -50.72 9.68
CA SER A 369 -43.36 -51.30 10.01
C SER A 369 -44.27 -50.33 10.81
N ASP A 370 -45.52 -50.27 10.36
CA ASP A 370 -46.83 -49.95 10.96
C ASP A 370 -47.03 -49.60 12.46
N ASN A 371 -48.06 -48.76 12.63
CA ASN A 371 -49.11 -48.69 13.66
C ASN A 371 -49.00 -47.78 14.91
N ASP A 372 -49.90 -46.79 14.88
CA ASP A 372 -51.00 -46.51 15.83
C ASP A 372 -50.77 -45.83 17.20
N ASP A 373 -51.69 -44.86 17.40
CA ASP A 373 -52.46 -44.53 18.60
C ASP A 373 -52.10 -43.33 19.51
N MET A 374 -52.99 -42.34 19.39
CA MET A 374 -53.76 -41.66 20.44
C MET A 374 -53.10 -41.10 21.73
N SER A 375 -53.10 -39.76 21.76
CA SER A 375 -53.86 -38.92 22.72
C SER A 375 -53.30 -38.60 24.13
N LYS A 376 -53.63 -37.34 24.51
CA LYS A 376 -53.88 -36.76 25.85
C LYS A 376 -52.79 -35.91 26.52
N HIS A 377 -53.15 -34.63 26.61
CA HIS A 377 -53.23 -33.77 27.80
C HIS A 377 -52.16 -33.87 28.90
N GLY A 378 -51.65 -32.69 29.28
CA GLY A 378 -51.12 -32.45 30.63
C GLY A 378 -50.58 -31.03 30.76
N ASN A 379 -51.35 -30.18 31.41
CA ASN A 379 -51.13 -28.76 31.68
C ASN A 379 -50.15 -28.53 32.85
N SER A 380 -49.66 -27.28 32.99
CA SER A 380 -49.30 -26.61 34.25
C SER A 380 -48.06 -27.09 35.02
N ASP A 381 -47.35 -26.30 35.81
CA ASP A 381 -47.20 -24.86 36.04
C ASP A 381 -46.03 -24.74 37.04
N SER A 382 -45.32 -23.62 36.97
CA SER A 382 -44.81 -22.82 38.10
C SER A 382 -43.71 -23.31 39.07
N ASP A 383 -42.88 -22.31 39.40
CA ASP A 383 -42.24 -22.04 40.70
C ASP A 383 -40.96 -22.80 41.06
N LYS A 384 -39.96 -22.24 41.74
CA LYS A 384 -39.54 -20.88 42.09
C LYS A 384 -38.17 -21.01 42.79
N ASN A 385 -37.42 -19.91 42.81
CA ASN A 385 -36.39 -19.53 43.80
C ASN A 385 -35.07 -20.31 43.82
N ALA A 386 -33.94 -19.63 43.57
CA ALA A 386 -33.14 -18.80 44.50
C ALA A 386 -32.37 -19.71 45.49
N SER A 387 -31.08 -19.55 45.77
CA SER A 387 -30.23 -18.37 45.86
C SER A 387 -28.77 -18.82 46.08
N ASN A 388 -27.83 -17.93 45.72
CA ASN A 388 -26.57 -17.59 46.40
C ASN A 388 -25.71 -18.70 47.03
N ASP A 389 -24.41 -18.72 46.71
CA ASP A 389 -23.46 -17.92 47.49
C ASP A 389 -22.07 -17.84 46.82
N SER A 390 -21.49 -16.67 47.02
CA SER A 390 -20.13 -16.25 46.72
C SER A 390 -19.13 -17.01 47.60
N ASP A 391 -17.89 -17.19 47.15
CA ASP A 391 -16.75 -16.67 47.90
C ASP A 391 -15.43 -16.71 47.13
N SER A 392 -14.74 -15.61 47.30
CA SER A 392 -13.37 -15.25 46.92
C SER A 392 -12.30 -16.10 47.59
N ASN A 393 -11.15 -16.27 46.93
CA ASN A 393 -9.87 -16.08 47.60
C ASN A 393 -8.71 -15.81 46.62
N GLU A 394 -8.03 -14.67 46.85
CA GLU A 394 -6.62 -14.44 46.56
C GLU A 394 -5.77 -15.51 47.31
N THR A 395 -4.54 -15.90 46.96
CA THR A 395 -3.32 -15.08 46.85
C THR A 395 -2.13 -16.00 46.48
N LYS A 396 -1.17 -15.45 45.71
CA LYS A 396 0.31 -15.62 45.74
C LYS A 396 0.97 -17.01 45.91
N GLN A 397 1.88 -17.30 44.97
CA GLN A 397 3.32 -17.17 45.23
C GLN A 397 4.09 -16.79 43.96
#